data_AF-A0A894KK09-F1
#
_entry.id   AF-A0A894KK09-F1
#
_cell.length_a   1.000
_cell.length_b   1.000
_cell.length_c   1.000
_cell.angle_alpha   90.00
_cell.angle_beta   90.00
_cell.angle_gamma   90.00
#
_symmetry.space_group_name_H-M   'P 1'
#
loop_
_entity.id
_entity.type
_entity.pdbx_description
1 polymer ?
#
loop_
_entity_poly.entity_id
_entity_poly.type
_entity_poly.pdbx_seq_one_letter_code
_entity_poly.pdbx_strand_id
1 'polypeptide(L)'
;MLYDIAPEEEDEICRNLLKKRAKILIPVGIVYFLLFGIIFAWLVGTSEDLNPLMQWELRVIDYVIPILNTIDIKWYAYPLDLLWVAIILAPIAIINASPYIIFSYIVDTILIRHEAKALIKTYSINE
;
A
#
# COMPACT_ATOMS: atom_id res chain seq x y z
N MET A 1 34.80 -7.78 -8.30
CA MET A 1 34.79 -8.86 -7.30
C MET A 1 33.38 -8.97 -6.77
N LEU A 2 32.74 -10.13 -6.92
CA LEU A 2 31.54 -10.44 -6.15
C LEU A 2 32.05 -10.57 -4.71
N TYR A 3 31.64 -9.67 -3.81
CA TYR A 3 31.93 -9.87 -2.39
C TYR A 3 31.14 -11.12 -1.97
N ASP A 4 31.83 -12.18 -1.56
CA ASP A 4 31.20 -13.35 -0.95
C ASP A 4 30.72 -12.92 0.45
N ILE A 5 29.51 -12.38 0.51
CA ILE A 5 28.83 -12.11 1.77
C ILE A 5 28.34 -13.46 2.29
N ALA A 6 28.65 -13.78 3.55
CA ALA A 6 28.14 -15.00 4.16
C ALA A 6 26.60 -14.95 4.21
N PRO A 7 25.90 -16.06 3.94
CA PRO A 7 24.43 -16.07 3.90
C PRO A 7 23.79 -15.58 5.21
N GLU A 8 24.48 -15.76 6.35
CA GLU A 8 24.03 -15.25 7.65
C GLU A 8 24.04 -13.71 7.73
N GLU A 9 25.05 -13.06 7.14
CA GLU A 9 25.15 -11.60 7.10
C GLU A 9 24.11 -11.00 6.14
N GLU A 10 23.84 -11.65 5.01
CA GLU A 10 22.78 -11.23 4.08
C GLU A 10 21.39 -11.24 4.73
N ASP A 11 21.08 -12.29 5.48
CA ASP A 11 19.81 -12.44 6.20
C ASP A 11 19.64 -11.37 7.28
N GLU A 12 20.71 -11.02 7.99
CA GLU A 12 20.69 -9.97 9.00
C GLU A 12 20.49 -8.58 8.36
N ILE A 13 21.19 -8.30 7.25
CA ILE A 13 21.02 -7.06 6.48
C ILE A 13 19.59 -6.94 5.96
N CYS A 14 19.06 -8.01 5.35
CA CYS A 14 17.69 -8.04 4.83
C CYS A 14 16.66 -7.78 5.95
N ARG A 15 16.82 -8.44 7.10
CA ARG A 15 15.95 -8.25 8.27
C ARG A 15 15.99 -6.82 8.81
N ASN A 16 17.18 -6.21 8.86
CA ASN A 16 17.35 -4.84 9.30
C ASN A 16 16.73 -3.84 8.31
N LEU A 17 16.86 -4.08 7.00
CA LEU A 17 16.19 -3.28 5.97
C LEU A 17 14.68 -3.39 6.06
N LEU A 18 14.13 -4.59 6.26
CA LEU A 18 12.69 -4.80 6.44
C LEU A 18 12.17 -4.09 7.70
N LYS A 19 12.91 -4.12 8.81
CA LYS A 19 12.56 -3.37 10.03
C LYS A 19 12.59 -1.85 9.80
N LYS A 20 13.64 -1.32 9.16
CA LYS A 20 13.74 0.11 8.80
C LYS A 20 12.59 0.51 7.88
N ARG A 21 12.32 -0.28 6.85
CA ARG A 21 11.19 -0.11 5.92
C ARG A 21 9.88 -0.04 6.68
N ALA A 22 9.55 -1.05 7.50
CA ALA A 22 8.30 -1.09 8.25
C ALA A 22 8.14 0.14 9.17
N LYS A 23 9.23 0.56 9.84
CA LYS A 23 9.22 1.73 10.73
C LYS A 23 8.90 3.05 10.01
N ILE A 24 9.20 3.16 8.72
CA ILE A 24 8.92 4.34 7.90
C ILE A 24 7.56 4.18 7.21
N LEU A 25 7.35 3.05 6.56
CA LEU A 25 6.26 2.85 5.61
C LEU A 25 4.90 2.66 6.29
N ILE A 26 4.86 2.01 7.46
CA ILE A 26 3.63 1.83 8.24
C ILE A 26 3.04 3.19 8.66
N PRO A 27 3.78 4.08 9.36
CA PRO A 27 3.22 5.37 9.75
C PRO A 27 2.89 6.25 8.55
N VAL A 28 3.69 6.22 7.48
CA VAL A 28 3.36 6.93 6.23
C VAL A 28 2.06 6.43 5.62
N GLY A 29 1.82 5.11 5.63
CA GLY A 29 0.58 4.52 5.13
C GLY A 29 -0.65 4.90 5.95
N ILE A 30 -0.51 4.94 7.28
CA ILE A 30 -1.57 5.39 8.18
C ILE A 30 -1.90 6.87 7.90
N VAL A 31 -0.88 7.73 7.82
CA VAL A 31 -1.09 9.16 7.52
C VAL A 31 -1.73 9.34 6.15
N TYR A 32 -1.27 8.60 5.14
CA TYR A 32 -1.87 8.63 3.80
C TYR A 32 -3.36 8.26 3.84
N PHE A 33 -3.69 7.14 4.49
CA PHE A 33 -5.07 6.66 4.60
C PHE A 33 -5.97 7.68 5.32
N LEU A 34 -5.49 8.27 6.42
CA LEU A 34 -6.24 9.27 7.17
C LEU A 34 -6.47 10.55 6.36
N LEU A 35 -5.42 11.08 5.73
CA LEU A 35 -5.52 12.28 4.91
C LEU A 35 -6.44 12.04 3.71
N PHE A 36 -6.28 10.90 3.04
CA PHE A 36 -7.12 10.53 1.91
C PHE A 36 -8.59 10.45 2.33
N GLY A 37 -8.91 9.75 3.43
CA GLY A 37 -10.28 9.65 3.93
C GLY A 37 -10.90 10.99 4.31
N ILE A 38 -10.14 11.88 4.96
CA ILE A 38 -10.60 13.23 5.32
C ILE A 38 -10.87 14.07 4.08
N ILE A 39 -9.93 14.09 3.12
CA ILE A 39 -10.06 14.86 1.88
C ILE A 39 -11.23 14.34 1.06
N PHE A 40 -11.36 13.02 0.95
CA PHE A 40 -12.46 12.37 0.23
C PHE A 40 -13.82 12.73 0.84
N ALA A 41 -13.98 12.57 2.15
CA ALA A 41 -15.22 12.93 2.84
C ALA A 41 -15.56 14.43 2.71
N TRP A 42 -14.54 15.29 2.79
CA TRP A 42 -14.71 16.73 2.61
C TRP A 42 -15.18 17.06 1.19
N LEU A 43 -14.51 16.52 0.17
CA LEU A 43 -14.89 16.71 -1.23
C LEU A 43 -16.34 16.27 -1.47
N VAL A 44 -16.72 15.07 -1.03
CA VAL A 44 -18.09 14.55 -1.16
C VAL A 44 -19.12 15.44 -0.46
N GLY A 45 -18.77 15.99 0.71
CA GLY A 45 -19.69 16.80 1.51
C GLY A 45 -19.84 18.26 1.06
N THR A 46 -18.86 18.82 0.34
CA THR A 46 -18.84 20.27 0.04
C THR A 46 -18.84 20.62 -1.44
N SER A 47 -18.52 19.70 -2.34
CA SER A 47 -18.46 20.03 -3.77
C SER A 47 -19.84 19.91 -4.42
N GLU A 48 -20.31 21.00 -5.03
CA GLU A 48 -21.51 20.99 -5.88
C GLU A 48 -21.30 20.18 -7.16
N ASP A 49 -20.08 20.23 -7.72
CA ASP A 49 -19.65 19.48 -8.90
C ASP A 49 -18.43 18.60 -8.60
N LEU A 50 -18.68 17.31 -8.37
CA LEU A 50 -17.62 16.30 -8.23
C LEU A 50 -16.98 16.01 -9.59
N ASN A 51 -15.66 15.81 -9.63
CA ASN A 51 -14.97 15.32 -10.84
C ASN A 51 -15.58 13.98 -11.33
N PRO A 52 -15.74 13.75 -12.65
CA PRO A 52 -16.20 12.49 -13.23
C PRO A 52 -15.64 11.21 -12.61
N LEU A 53 -14.35 11.19 -12.23
CA LEU A 53 -13.73 10.04 -11.57
C LEU A 53 -14.41 9.75 -10.22
N MET A 54 -14.57 10.78 -9.39
CA MET A 54 -15.15 10.65 -8.06
C MET A 54 -16.66 10.36 -8.13
N GLN A 55 -17.36 10.92 -9.12
CA GLN A 55 -18.75 10.54 -9.41
C GLN A 55 -18.89 9.07 -9.78
N TRP A 56 -17.96 8.54 -10.58
CA TRP A 56 -17.93 7.13 -10.92
C TRP A 56 -17.65 6.26 -9.69
N GLU A 57 -16.68 6.63 -8.85
CA GLU A 57 -16.38 5.90 -7.60
C GLU A 57 -17.59 5.82 -6.68
N LEU A 58 -18.28 6.94 -6.43
CA LEU A 58 -19.49 6.97 -5.61
C LEU A 58 -20.59 6.09 -6.22
N ARG A 59 -20.80 6.15 -7.53
CA ARG A 59 -21.82 5.32 -8.20
C ARG A 59 -21.54 3.83 -8.02
N VAL A 60 -20.27 3.43 -8.10
CA VAL A 60 -19.86 2.03 -7.88
C VAL A 60 -20.05 1.64 -6.41
N ILE A 61 -19.71 2.52 -5.46
CA ILE A 61 -19.92 2.29 -4.03
C ILE A 61 -21.41 2.15 -3.72
N ASP A 62 -22.24 3.08 -4.19
CA ASP A 62 -23.69 3.08 -4.02
C ASP A 62 -24.34 1.83 -4.62
N TYR A 63 -23.81 1.33 -5.73
CA TYR A 63 -24.24 0.07 -6.33
C TYR A 63 -23.93 -1.15 -5.46
N VAL A 64 -22.77 -1.15 -4.79
CA VAL A 64 -22.27 -2.27 -3.99
C VAL A 64 -22.88 -2.34 -2.59
N ILE A 65 -23.15 -1.18 -1.96
CA ILE A 65 -23.75 -1.10 -0.61
C ILE A 65 -24.97 -2.01 -0.41
N PRO A 66 -26.01 -2.00 -1.26
CA PRO A 66 -27.18 -2.85 -1.05
C PRO A 66 -26.83 -4.34 -1.13
N ILE A 67 -25.91 -4.73 -2.02
CA ILE A 67 -25.46 -6.12 -2.15
C ILE A 67 -24.79 -6.56 -0.85
N LEU A 68 -23.84 -5.77 -0.34
CA LEU A 68 -23.19 -6.03 0.95
C LEU A 68 -24.18 -6.18 2.10
N ASN A 69 -25.23 -5.36 2.14
CA ASN A 69 -26.25 -5.43 3.19
C ASN A 69 -27.13 -6.70 3.12
N THR A 70 -27.19 -7.36 1.96
CA THR A 70 -27.94 -8.62 1.79
C THR A 70 -27.12 -9.88 2.02
N ILE A 71 -25.79 -9.75 2.10
CA ILE A 71 -24.88 -10.88 2.26
C ILE A 71 -24.89 -11.37 3.71
N ASP A 72 -25.25 -12.64 3.91
CA ASP A 72 -25.05 -13.35 5.18
C ASP A 72 -23.63 -13.95 5.22
N ILE A 73 -22.71 -13.28 5.92
CA ILE A 73 -21.31 -13.71 6.01
C ILE A 73 -21.18 -14.84 7.03
N LYS A 74 -20.96 -16.07 6.54
CA LYS A 74 -20.66 -17.23 7.37
C LYS A 74 -19.16 -17.49 7.37
N TRP A 75 -18.57 -17.68 8.56
CA TRP A 75 -17.13 -17.95 8.75
C TRP A 75 -16.59 -19.18 7.98
N TYR A 76 -17.47 -20.12 7.61
CA TYR A 76 -17.11 -21.35 6.89
C TYR A 76 -17.54 -21.35 5.40
N ALA A 77 -18.23 -20.31 4.93
CA ALA A 77 -18.71 -20.24 3.55
C ALA A 77 -18.79 -18.78 3.11
N TYR A 78 -17.84 -18.37 2.26
CA TYR A 78 -17.90 -17.07 1.62
C TYR A 78 -18.88 -17.13 0.44
N PRO A 79 -19.88 -16.24 0.40
CA PRO A 79 -20.85 -16.21 -0.67
C PRO A 79 -20.21 -15.69 -1.95
N LEU A 80 -20.69 -16.19 -3.10
CA LEU A 80 -20.25 -15.74 -4.43
C LEU A 80 -20.44 -14.23 -4.60
N ASP A 81 -21.48 -13.67 -3.99
CA ASP A 81 -21.78 -12.24 -4.00
C ASP A 81 -20.66 -11.41 -3.34
N LEU A 82 -19.98 -11.94 -2.32
CA LEU A 82 -18.86 -11.24 -1.69
C LEU A 82 -17.65 -11.18 -2.64
N LEU A 83 -17.36 -12.27 -3.34
CA LEU A 83 -16.31 -12.29 -4.38
C LEU A 83 -16.66 -11.30 -5.49
N TRP A 84 -17.92 -11.25 -5.89
CA TRP A 84 -18.39 -10.34 -6.92
C TRP A 84 -18.24 -8.87 -6.52
N VAL A 85 -18.61 -8.53 -5.28
CA VAL A 85 -18.36 -7.22 -4.69
C VAL A 85 -16.86 -6.88 -4.67
N ALA A 86 -16.00 -7.83 -4.28
CA ALA A 86 -14.56 -7.60 -4.27
C ALA A 86 -14.01 -7.30 -5.68
N ILE A 87 -14.51 -8.00 -6.71
CA ILE A 87 -14.13 -7.75 -8.10
C ILE A 87 -14.56 -6.35 -8.55
N ILE A 88 -15.77 -5.91 -8.18
CA ILE A 88 -16.29 -4.58 -8.54
C ILE A 88 -15.51 -3.45 -7.84
N LEU A 89 -15.12 -3.65 -6.57
CA LEU A 89 -14.36 -2.67 -5.79
C LEU A 89 -12.86 -2.67 -6.10
N ALA A 90 -12.32 -3.74 -6.70
CA ALA A 90 -10.89 -3.87 -6.97
C ALA A 90 -10.29 -2.70 -7.77
N PRO A 91 -10.92 -2.19 -8.85
CA PRO A 91 -10.42 -1.03 -9.57
C PRO A 91 -10.28 0.22 -8.69
N ILE A 92 -11.26 0.49 -7.83
CA ILE A 92 -11.22 1.64 -6.89
C ILE A 92 -10.06 1.45 -5.90
N ALA A 93 -9.93 0.25 -5.33
CA ALA A 93 -8.84 -0.07 -4.41
C ALA A 93 -7.47 0.09 -5.09
N ILE A 94 -7.32 -0.35 -6.34
CA ILE A 94 -6.07 -0.21 -7.10
C ILE A 94 -5.76 1.26 -7.36
N ILE A 95 -6.73 2.03 -7.88
CA ILE A 95 -6.53 3.46 -8.20
C ILE A 95 -6.13 4.21 -6.94
N ASN A 96 -6.84 4.01 -5.82
CA ASN A 96 -6.60 4.74 -4.58
C ASN A 96 -5.39 4.23 -3.79
N ALA A 97 -4.99 2.96 -3.94
CA ALA A 97 -3.74 2.47 -3.34
C ALA A 97 -2.50 2.79 -4.20
N SER A 98 -2.67 3.03 -5.50
CA SER A 98 -1.55 3.21 -6.43
C SER A 98 -0.56 4.31 -6.03
N PRO A 99 -0.98 5.49 -5.51
CA PRO A 99 -0.03 6.53 -5.12
C PRO A 99 0.85 6.05 -3.97
N TYR A 100 0.25 5.41 -2.96
CA TYR A 100 0.98 4.87 -1.82
C TYR A 100 1.97 3.78 -2.25
N ILE A 101 1.58 2.88 -3.16
CA ILE A 101 2.46 1.83 -3.68
C ILE A 101 3.67 2.44 -4.41
N ILE A 102 3.45 3.47 -5.23
CA ILE A 102 4.54 4.17 -5.94
C ILE A 102 5.50 4.83 -4.93
N PHE A 103 4.97 5.54 -3.92
CA PHE A 103 5.80 6.13 -2.88
C PHE A 103 6.58 5.08 -2.08
N SER A 104 5.95 3.95 -1.74
CA SER A 104 6.63 2.84 -1.10
C SER A 104 7.82 2.36 -1.91
N TYR A 105 7.64 2.16 -3.22
CA TYR A 105 8.69 1.69 -4.10
C TYR A 105 9.87 2.67 -4.16
N ILE A 106 9.60 3.98 -4.18
CA ILE A 106 10.63 5.02 -4.15
C ILE A 106 11.42 4.97 -2.84
N VAL A 107 10.74 4.88 -1.69
CA VAL A 107 11.38 4.77 -0.37
C VAL A 107 12.25 3.52 -0.30
N ASP A 108 11.73 2.38 -0.75
CA ASP A 108 12.45 1.11 -0.78
C ASP A 108 13.73 1.22 -1.63
N THR A 109 13.64 1.85 -2.81
CA THR A 109 14.78 2.07 -3.71
C THR A 109 15.87 2.93 -3.05
N ILE A 110 15.48 3.99 -2.34
CA ILE A 110 16.41 4.88 -1.63
C ILE A 110 17.08 4.13 -0.47
N LEU A 111 16.31 3.36 0.30
CA LEU A 111 16.80 2.62 1.46
C LEU A 111 17.83 1.55 1.04
N ILE A 112 17.53 0.78 -0.01
CA ILE A 112 18.45 -0.22 -0.57
C ILE A 112 19.72 0.46 -1.09
N ARG A 113 19.60 1.57 -1.82
CA ARG A 113 20.76 2.33 -2.33
C ARG A 113 21.66 2.83 -1.20
N HIS A 114 21.08 3.30 -0.10
CA HIS A 114 21.83 3.77 1.06
C HIS A 114 22.61 2.64 1.72
N GLU A 115 21.98 1.48 1.95
CA GLU A 115 22.65 0.34 2.58
C GLU A 115 23.72 -0.26 1.68
N ALA A 116 23.47 -0.38 0.36
CA ALA A 116 24.47 -0.85 -0.60
C ALA A 116 25.74 0.03 -0.57
N LYS A 117 25.58 1.36 -0.48
CA LYS A 117 26.72 2.28 -0.33
C LYS A 117 27.45 2.11 1.00
N ALA A 118 26.71 1.85 2.09
CA ALA A 118 27.31 1.61 3.40
C ALA A 118 28.14 0.33 3.41
N LEU A 119 27.62 -0.75 2.83
CA LEU A 119 28.32 -2.03 2.71
C LEU A 119 29.62 -1.89 1.89
N ILE A 120 29.55 -1.27 0.71
CA ILE A 120 30.73 -1.03 -0.13
C ILE A 120 31.81 -0.27 0.66
N LYS A 121 31.42 0.73 1.44
CA LYS A 121 32.36 1.50 2.26
C LYS A 121 33.00 0.65 3.35
N THR A 122 32.21 -0.11 4.10
CA THR A 122 32.71 -0.98 5.17
C THR A 122 33.73 -1.98 4.64
N TYR A 123 33.40 -2.64 3.54
CA TYR A 123 34.29 -3.62 2.92
C TYR A 123 35.55 -2.97 2.32
N SER A 124 35.46 -1.78 1.73
CA SER A 124 36.63 -1.05 1.21
C SER A 124 37.62 -0.54 2.27
N ILE A 125 37.21 -0.48 3.53
CA ILE A 125 38.07 -0.05 4.66
C ILE A 125 38.74 -1.25 5.33
N ASN A 126 38.13 -2.44 5.20
CA ASN A 126 38.62 -3.68 5.80
C ASN A 126 39.59 -4.46 4.88
N GLU A 127 39.86 -3.94 3.67
CA GLU A 127 40.85 -4.42 2.70
C GLU A 127 42.12 -3.56 2.77
#